data_AF-A0A0U3Q8Y9-F1
#
_entry.id   AF-A0A0U3Q8Y9-F1
#
_cell.length_a   1.000
_cell.length_b   1.000
_cell.length_c   1.000
_cell.angle_alpha   90.00
_cell.angle_beta   90.00
_cell.angle_gamma   90.00
#
_symmetry.space_group_name_H-M   'P 1'
#
loop_
_entity.id
_entity.type
_entity.pdbx_description
1 polymer ?
#
loop_
_entity_poly.entity_id
_entity_poly.type
_entity_poly.pdbx_seq_one_letter_code
_entity_poly.pdbx_strand_id
1 'polypeptide(L)'
;MHIPSGLLALLLIWLAANVPPPAFMPAILVTAVGLLAGGAIGLLAGIRGPHWVIYGLIFAGVAALLLAPAPWSGLALVCVPVSALGYSMGKEIAFFRVSRASG
;
A
#
# COMPACT_ATOMS: atom_id res chain seq x y z
N MET A 1 -4.59 -13.99 12.87
CA MET A 1 -3.94 -12.70 12.54
C MET A 1 -3.09 -12.93 11.31
N HIS A 2 -3.54 -12.46 10.14
CA HIS A 2 -2.70 -12.48 8.93
C HIS A 2 -1.59 -11.45 9.15
N ILE A 3 -0.34 -11.91 9.27
CA ILE A 3 0.80 -11.05 9.55
C ILE A 3 1.03 -10.16 8.30
N PRO A 4 0.74 -8.86 8.32
CA PRO A 4 0.87 -8.01 7.13
C PRO A 4 2.31 -7.93 6.64
N SER A 5 3.28 -8.13 7.53
CA SER A 5 4.70 -8.18 7.19
C SER A 5 5.08 -9.38 6.32
N GLY A 6 4.39 -10.52 6.45
CA GLY A 6 4.62 -11.68 5.58
C GLY A 6 4.17 -11.43 4.14
N LEU A 7 3.02 -10.77 3.98
CA LEU A 7 2.51 -10.37 2.66
C LEU A 7 3.38 -9.26 2.04
N LEU A 8 3.89 -8.33 2.86
CA LEU A 8 4.85 -7.33 2.42
C LEU A 8 6.15 -7.97 1.92
N ALA A 9 6.71 -8.94 2.65
CA ALA A 9 7.92 -9.65 2.23
C ALA A 9 7.71 -10.37 0.89
N LEU A 10 6.58 -11.06 0.73
CA LEU A 10 6.23 -11.74 -0.53
C LEU A 10 6.11 -10.75 -1.70
N LEU A 11 5.48 -9.59 -1.45
CA LEU A 11 5.35 -8.52 -2.43
C LEU A 11 6.72 -7.98 -2.86
N LEU A 12 7.65 -7.76 -1.91
CA LEU A 12 9.01 -7.30 -2.20
C LEU A 12 9.81 -8.33 -3.00
N ILE A 13 9.68 -9.63 -2.67
CA ILE A 13 10.31 -10.73 -3.43
C ILE A 13 9.76 -10.76 -4.86
N TRP A 14 8.44 -10.64 -5.02
CA TRP A 14 7.80 -10.62 -6.32
C TRP A 14 8.27 -9.42 -7.17
N LEU A 15 8.36 -8.24 -6.57
CA LEU A 15 8.90 -7.03 -7.21
C LEU A 15 10.35 -7.22 -7.65
N ALA A 16 11.20 -7.74 -6.77
CA ALA A 16 12.61 -7.98 -7.09
C ALA A 16 12.81 -9.01 -8.22
N ALA A 17 11.93 -10.01 -8.30
CA ALA A 17 12.02 -11.07 -9.30
C ALA A 17 11.44 -10.69 -10.68
N ASN A 18 10.44 -9.81 -10.73
CA ASN A 18 9.66 -9.57 -11.96
C ASN A 18 9.85 -8.16 -12.55
N VAL A 19 10.42 -7.20 -11.81
CA VAL A 19 10.56 -5.83 -12.31
C VAL A 19 11.88 -5.67 -13.07
N PRO A 20 11.85 -5.26 -14.35
CA PRO A 20 13.07 -5.05 -15.13
C PRO A 20 13.88 -3.88 -14.57
N PRO A 21 15.22 -3.87 -14.70
CA PRO A 21 16.09 -2.83 -14.15
C PRO A 21 15.66 -1.37 -14.40
N PRO A 22 15.22 -0.97 -15.62
CA PRO A 22 14.78 0.41 -15.85
C PRO A 22 13.50 0.80 -15.09
N ALA A 23 12.70 -0.18 -14.65
CA ALA A 23 11.47 0.03 -13.89
C ALA A 23 11.66 -0.09 -12.37
N PHE A 24 12.87 -0.41 -11.89
CA PHE A 24 13.14 -0.70 -10.49
C PHE A 24 12.92 0.52 -9.57
N MET A 25 13.44 1.69 -9.96
CA MET A 25 13.25 2.93 -9.19
C MET A 25 11.77 3.36 -9.17
N PRO A 26 11.04 3.41 -10.30
CA PRO A 26 9.59 3.61 -10.30
C PRO A 26 8.83 2.61 -9.41
N ALA A 27 9.21 1.33 -9.44
CA ALA A 27 8.61 0.29 -8.60
C ALA A 27 8.77 0.56 -7.10
N ILE A 28 9.97 0.95 -6.67
CA ILE A 28 10.25 1.35 -5.28
C ILE A 28 9.39 2.54 -4.90
N LEU A 29 9.29 3.56 -5.76
CA LEU A 29 8.50 4.75 -5.48
C LEU A 29 7.01 4.45 -5.36
N VAL A 30 6.44 3.68 -6.30
CA VAL A 30 5.03 3.26 -6.22
C VAL A 30 4.77 2.45 -4.96
N THR A 31 5.68 1.54 -4.62
CA THR A 31 5.58 0.71 -3.41
C THR A 31 5.65 1.57 -2.14
N ALA A 32 6.62 2.47 -2.04
CA ALA A 32 6.78 3.34 -0.88
C ALA A 32 5.59 4.28 -0.72
N VAL A 33 5.16 4.94 -1.79
CA VAL A 33 4.04 5.89 -1.77
C VAL A 33 2.73 5.18 -1.43
N GLY A 34 2.44 4.03 -2.04
CA GLY A 34 1.23 3.27 -1.74
C GLY A 34 1.20 2.78 -0.29
N LEU A 35 2.33 2.31 0.25
CA LEU A 35 2.42 1.86 1.64
C LEU A 35 2.19 3.02 2.62
N LEU A 36 2.85 4.15 2.38
CA LEU A 36 2.74 5.33 3.25
C LEU A 36 1.36 5.96 3.17
N ALA A 37 0.82 6.18 1.96
CA ALA A 37 -0.50 6.76 1.78
C ALA A 37 -1.58 5.82 2.31
N GLY A 38 -1.52 4.53 1.98
CA GLY A 38 -2.44 3.52 2.52
C GLY A 38 -2.35 3.45 4.04
N GLY A 39 -1.15 3.40 4.60
CA GLY A 39 -0.90 3.36 6.04
C GLY A 39 -1.39 4.59 6.78
N ALA A 40 -1.17 5.79 6.22
CA ALA A 40 -1.73 7.02 6.76
C ALA A 40 -3.26 6.97 6.78
N ILE A 41 -3.90 6.55 5.68
CA ILE A 41 -5.37 6.39 5.63
C ILE A 41 -5.84 5.37 6.67
N GLY A 42 -5.18 4.23 6.81
CA GLY A 42 -5.55 3.19 7.78
C GLY A 42 -5.42 3.68 9.22
N LEU A 43 -4.34 4.42 9.51
CA LEU A 43 -4.10 5.00 10.83
C LEU A 43 -5.14 6.08 11.17
N LEU A 44 -5.44 6.97 10.23
CA LEU A 44 -6.37 8.09 10.42
C LEU A 44 -7.83 7.65 10.44
N ALA A 45 -8.21 6.67 9.62
CA ALA A 45 -9.54 6.06 9.67
C ALA A 45 -9.79 5.36 11.01
N GLY A 46 -8.74 4.85 11.67
CA GLY A 46 -8.86 4.13 12.93
C GLY A 46 -9.62 2.81 12.79
N ILE A 47 -9.95 2.16 13.91
CA ILE A 47 -10.46 0.77 13.92
C ILE A 47 -11.79 0.63 13.15
N ARG A 48 -12.72 1.56 13.35
CA ARG A 48 -14.08 1.55 12.78
C ARG A 48 -14.28 2.53 11.62
N GLY A 49 -13.21 3.14 11.11
CA GLY A 49 -13.32 4.14 10.05
C GLY A 49 -13.82 3.58 8.72
N PRO A 50 -14.32 4.46 7.85
CA PRO A 50 -14.87 4.10 6.55
C PRO A 50 -13.82 3.43 5.67
N HIS A 51 -14.06 2.16 5.34
CA HIS A 51 -13.17 1.38 4.48
C HIS A 51 -13.16 1.86 3.04
N TRP A 52 -14.19 2.59 2.59
CA TRP A 52 -14.29 3.03 1.20
C TRP A 52 -13.20 4.02 0.79
N VAL A 53 -12.56 4.72 1.75
CA VAL A 53 -11.52 5.72 1.49
C VAL A 53 -10.29 5.08 0.82
N ILE A 54 -9.95 3.83 1.15
CA ILE A 54 -8.82 3.15 0.50
C ILE A 54 -9.09 2.84 -0.97
N TYR A 55 -10.35 2.60 -1.34
CA TYR A 55 -10.70 2.37 -2.74
C TYR A 55 -10.48 3.64 -3.57
N GLY A 56 -10.77 4.82 -3.01
CA GLY A 56 -10.45 6.09 -3.65
C GLY A 56 -8.95 6.24 -3.94
N LEU A 57 -8.09 5.91 -2.97
CA LEU A 57 -6.63 5.92 -3.17
C LEU A 57 -6.21 4.92 -4.26
N ILE A 58 -6.74 3.70 -4.21
CA ILE A 58 -6.39 2.64 -5.17
C ILE A 58 -6.83 3.05 -6.59
N PHE A 59 -8.07 3.51 -6.77
CA PHE A 59 -8.57 3.92 -8.08
C PHE A 59 -7.78 5.12 -8.63
N ALA A 60 -7.50 6.12 -7.78
CA ALA A 60 -6.71 7.28 -8.20
C ALA A 60 -5.27 6.88 -8.58
N GLY A 61 -4.62 6.02 -7.78
CA GLY A 61 -3.26 5.55 -8.04
C GLY A 61 -3.16 4.69 -9.30
N VAL A 62 -4.10 3.76 -9.50
CA VAL A 62 -4.18 2.94 -10.71
C VAL A 62 -4.43 3.83 -11.94
N ALA A 63 -5.38 4.75 -11.88
CA ALA A 63 -5.66 5.65 -13.00
C ALA A 63 -4.46 6.54 -13.33
N ALA A 64 -3.81 7.11 -12.32
CA ALA A 64 -2.61 7.93 -12.50
C ALA A 64 -1.47 7.14 -13.15
N LEU A 65 -1.22 5.91 -12.72
CA LEU A 65 -0.18 5.06 -13.30
C LEU A 65 -0.53 4.63 -14.73
N LEU A 66 -1.78 4.24 -15.01
CA LEU A 66 -2.20 3.86 -16.37
C LEU A 66 -2.04 5.01 -17.37
N LEU A 67 -2.23 6.26 -16.94
CA LEU A 67 -2.05 7.46 -17.76
C LEU A 67 -0.57 7.91 -17.85
N ALA A 68 0.31 7.35 -17.03
CA ALA A 68 1.72 7.72 -17.01
C ALA A 68 2.50 7.03 -18.15
N PRO A 69 3.58 7.64 -18.65
CA PRO A 69 4.43 7.02 -19.66
C PRO A 69 5.13 5.77 -19.10
N ALA A 70 5.59 4.89 -20.00
CA ALA A 70 6.46 3.80 -19.61
C ALA A 70 7.72 4.35 -18.89
N PRO A 71 8.22 3.68 -17.84
CA PRO A 71 7.81 2.37 -17.32
C PRO A 71 6.69 2.40 -16.25
N TRP A 72 6.13 3.56 -15.92
CA TRP A 72 5.21 3.74 -14.78
C TRP A 72 3.88 3.02 -14.97
N SER A 73 3.34 3.02 -16.18
CA SER A 73 2.07 2.34 -16.50
C SER A 73 2.12 0.83 -16.29
N GLY A 74 3.28 0.20 -16.44
CA GLY A 74 3.48 -1.22 -16.14
C GLY A 74 3.34 -1.56 -14.65
N LEU A 75 3.33 -0.56 -13.76
CA LEU A 75 3.24 -0.73 -12.32
C LEU A 75 1.84 -0.45 -11.76
N ALA A 76 0.86 -0.15 -12.60
CA ALA A 76 -0.49 0.22 -12.16
C ALA A 76 -1.11 -0.83 -11.21
N LEU A 77 -0.96 -2.11 -11.53
CA LEU A 77 -1.49 -3.20 -10.71
C LEU A 77 -0.73 -3.40 -9.38
N VAL A 78 0.52 -2.94 -9.29
CA VAL A 78 1.32 -2.99 -8.05
C VAL A 78 0.75 -2.03 -7.01
N CYS A 79 0.12 -0.93 -7.43
CA CYS A 79 -0.51 0.04 -6.54
C CYS A 79 -1.58 -0.58 -5.64
N VAL A 80 -2.32 -1.59 -6.14
CA VAL A 80 -3.43 -2.23 -5.43
C VAL A 80 -2.96 -2.97 -4.16
N PRO A 81 -2.10 -4.01 -4.25
CA PRO A 81 -1.66 -4.75 -3.07
C PRO A 81 -0.83 -3.87 -2.12
N VAL A 82 0.00 -2.97 -2.65
CA VAL A 82 0.80 -2.05 -1.85
C VAL A 82 -0.09 -1.16 -0.97
N SER A 83 -1.09 -0.52 -1.57
CA SER A 83 -1.98 0.40 -0.84
C SER A 83 -2.84 -0.35 0.18
N ALA A 84 -3.33 -1.55 -0.18
CA ALA A 84 -4.10 -2.41 0.71
C ALA A 84 -3.27 -2.88 1.92
N LEU A 85 -2.01 -3.26 1.70
CA LEU A 85 -1.09 -3.64 2.77
C LEU A 85 -0.79 -2.46 3.68
N GLY A 86 -0.49 -1.31 3.12
CA GLY A 86 -0.29 -0.07 3.87
C GLY A 86 -1.49 0.20 4.77
N TYR A 87 -2.69 0.19 4.20
CA TYR A 87 -3.94 0.39 4.95
C TYR A 87 -4.13 -0.61 6.09
N SER A 88 -3.91 -1.89 5.84
CA SER A 88 -3.99 -2.92 6.88
C SER A 88 -3.01 -2.66 8.03
N MET A 89 -1.76 -2.32 7.71
CA MET A 89 -0.75 -1.98 8.71
C MET A 89 -1.14 -0.73 9.50
N GLY A 90 -1.66 0.30 8.84
CA GLY A 90 -2.15 1.52 9.49
C GLY A 90 -3.26 1.25 10.50
N LYS A 91 -4.24 0.40 10.15
CA LYS A 91 -5.33 0.01 11.07
C LYS A 91 -4.80 -0.79 12.26
N GLU A 92 -3.83 -1.67 12.03
CA GLU A 92 -3.20 -2.46 13.10
C GLU A 92 -2.44 -1.54 14.08
N ILE A 93 -1.70 -0.55 13.58
CA ILE A 93 -1.06 0.47 14.43
C ILE A 93 -2.11 1.25 15.23
N ALA A 94 -3.22 1.67 14.59
CA ALA A 94 -4.30 2.35 15.29
C ALA A 94 -4.91 1.49 16.41
N PHE A 95 -5.10 0.19 16.16
CA PHE A 95 -5.57 -0.76 17.15
C PHE A 95 -4.60 -0.84 18.34
N PHE A 96 -3.30 -1.04 18.10
CA PHE A 96 -2.31 -1.09 19.18
C PHE A 96 -2.23 0.21 19.99
N ARG A 97 -2.41 1.38 19.35
CA ARG A 97 -2.45 2.67 20.04
C ARG A 97 -3.63 2.77 21.01
N VAL A 98 -4.82 2.31 20.59
CA VAL A 98 -6.01 2.31 21.46
C VAL A 98 -5.84 1.32 22.60
N SER A 99 -5.41 0.09 22.31
CA SER A 99 -5.23 -0.97 23.32
C SER A 99 -4.24 -0.57 24.43
N ARG A 100 -3.20 0.21 24.11
CA ARG A 100 -2.26 0.76 25.10
C ARG A 100 -2.82 1.93 25.93
N ALA A 101 -3.80 2.67 25.41
CA ALA A 101 -4.40 3.78 26.14
C ALA A 101 -5.48 3.33 27.13
N SER A 102 -5.98 2.10 26.97
CA SER A 102 -7.07 1.51 27.76
C SER A 102 -6.60 0.52 28.83
N GLY A 103 -5.30 0.21 28.92
CA GLY A 103 -4.71 -0.68 29.92
C GLY A 103 -3.74 0.09 30.81
#